data_AF-A0A7J3ANB6-F1
#
_entry.id   AF-A0A7J3ANB6-F1
#
_cell.length_a   1.000
_cell.length_b   1.000
_cell.length_c   1.000
_cell.angle_alpha   90.00
_cell.angle_beta   90.00
_cell.angle_gamma   90.00
#
_symmetry.space_group_name_H-M   'P 1'
#
loop_
_entity.id
_entity.type
_entity.pdbx_description
1 polymer ?
#
loop_
_entity_poly.entity_id
_entity_poly.type
_entity_poly.pdbx_seq_one_letter_code
_entity_poly.pdbx_strand_id
1 'polypeptide(L)'
;MKYIWEARACYLHGNYISAMKNLGRALHYIQDKCVSKGILGLSHDGREADTSYLQIRIDEIEKGLRNAVSSPHYVLQVIRAVSPQRNPEDIMSLACISSAAISMAVISSKYPPEKLVESYDRAKKFYYRRTLPLSIGLAVIILLASVILSSFLMAIGGILLGFLIQRLDLDYYYWKMEARWYDIK
;
A
#
# COMPACT_ATOMS: atom_id res chain seq x y z
N MET A 1 -5.40 -1.84 2.00
CA MET A 1 -4.24 -1.38 2.80
C MET A 1 -4.56 -1.04 4.25
N LYS A 2 -5.71 -0.44 4.62
CA LYS A 2 -6.01 -0.03 6.01
C LYS A 2 -5.69 -1.12 7.06
N TYR A 3 -6.32 -2.29 6.93
CA TYR A 3 -6.13 -3.40 7.87
C TYR A 3 -4.70 -3.98 7.86
N ILE A 4 -3.99 -3.91 6.73
CA ILE A 4 -2.59 -4.33 6.62
C ILE A 4 -1.69 -3.39 7.43
N TRP A 5 -1.90 -2.08 7.30
CA TRP A 5 -1.17 -1.08 8.11
C TRP A 5 -1.44 -1.24 9.60
N GLU A 6 -2.70 -1.44 9.99
CA GLU A 6 -3.07 -1.69 11.38
C GLU A 6 -2.45 -2.98 11.91
N ALA A 7 -2.45 -4.06 11.11
CA ALA A 7 -1.82 -5.32 11.47
C ALA A 7 -0.31 -5.16 11.70
N ARG A 8 0.40 -4.51 10.76
CA ARG A 8 1.85 -4.24 10.89
C ARG A 8 2.15 -3.38 12.12
N ALA A 9 1.40 -2.30 12.33
CA ALA A 9 1.59 -1.43 13.49
C ALA A 9 1.39 -2.21 14.80
N CYS A 10 0.30 -2.98 14.95
CA CYS A 10 0.09 -3.80 16.14
C CYS A 10 1.21 -4.84 16.33
N TYR A 11 1.68 -5.46 15.24
CA TYR A 11 2.76 -6.46 15.29
C TYR A 11 4.08 -5.86 15.80
N LEU A 12 4.46 -4.68 15.30
CA LEU A 12 5.66 -3.97 15.76
C LEU A 12 5.59 -3.69 17.27
N HIS A 13 4.45 -3.22 17.76
CA HIS A 13 4.20 -2.92 19.17
C HIS A 13 3.97 -4.16 20.07
N GLY A 14 4.03 -5.37 19.53
CA GLY A 14 3.82 -6.60 20.30
C GLY A 14 2.37 -6.92 20.63
N ASN A 15 1.39 -6.18 20.10
CA ASN A 15 -0.03 -6.49 20.23
C ASN A 15 -0.44 -7.54 19.20
N TYR A 16 -0.04 -8.80 19.43
CA TYR A 16 -0.21 -9.88 18.46
C TYR A 16 -1.67 -10.26 18.21
N ILE A 17 -2.55 -10.17 19.21
CA ILE A 17 -3.98 -10.46 19.05
C ILE A 17 -4.61 -9.48 18.06
N SER A 18 -4.41 -8.17 18.26
CA SER A 18 -4.90 -7.17 17.32
C SER A 18 -4.22 -7.27 15.95
N ALA A 19 -2.93 -7.62 15.92
CA ALA A 19 -2.21 -7.85 14.67
C ALA A 19 -2.86 -8.97 13.85
N MET A 20 -3.13 -10.13 14.46
CA MET A 20 -3.73 -11.28 13.78
C MET A 20 -5.18 -11.01 13.38
N LYS A 21 -5.95 -10.30 14.22
CA LYS A 21 -7.32 -9.89 13.88
C LYS A 21 -7.37 -9.00 12.63
N ASN A 22 -6.50 -8.01 12.55
CA ASN A 22 -6.43 -7.10 11.40
C ASN A 22 -5.84 -7.80 10.18
N LEU A 23 -4.85 -8.68 10.36
CA LEU A 23 -4.29 -9.47 9.28
C LEU A 23 -5.35 -10.40 8.68
N GLY A 24 -6.10 -11.14 9.50
CA GLY A 24 -7.19 -12.01 9.04
C GLY A 24 -8.24 -11.25 8.22
N ARG A 25 -8.64 -10.05 8.66
CA ARG A 25 -9.53 -9.17 7.88
C ARG A 25 -8.91 -8.76 6.54
N ALA A 26 -7.63 -8.40 6.54
CA ALA A 26 -6.94 -8.05 5.31
C ALA A 26 -6.89 -9.23 4.33
N LEU A 27 -6.54 -10.43 4.81
CA LEU A 27 -6.46 -11.64 4.00
C LEU A 27 -7.82 -12.03 3.42
N HIS A 28 -8.89 -11.92 4.21
CA HIS A 28 -10.25 -12.13 3.73
C HIS A 28 -10.56 -11.25 2.50
N TYR A 29 -10.30 -9.94 2.55
CA TYR A 29 -10.51 -9.08 1.38
C TYR A 29 -9.62 -9.42 0.18
N ILE A 30 -8.43 -9.99 0.40
CA ILE A 30 -7.55 -10.44 -0.68
C ILE A 30 -8.12 -11.69 -1.33
N GLN A 31 -8.59 -12.63 -0.53
CA GLN A 31 -9.25 -13.86 -0.98
C GLN A 31 -10.51 -13.55 -1.78
N ASP A 32 -11.38 -12.66 -1.28
CA ASP A 32 -12.56 -12.18 -2.00
C ASP A 32 -12.20 -11.55 -3.35
N LYS A 33 -11.08 -10.82 -3.41
CA LYS A 33 -10.61 -10.18 -4.65
C LYS A 33 -10.16 -11.22 -5.70
N CYS A 34 -9.73 -12.41 -5.28
CA CYS A 34 -9.38 -13.50 -6.20
C CYS A 34 -10.62 -14.08 -6.90
N VAL A 35 -11.82 -13.93 -6.36
CA VAL A 35 -13.05 -14.52 -6.92
C VAL A 35 -13.74 -13.55 -7.87
N SER A 36 -13.94 -13.96 -9.12
CA SER A 36 -14.78 -13.19 -10.06
C SER A 36 -16.25 -13.29 -9.66
N LYS A 37 -16.86 -12.13 -9.41
CA LYS A 37 -18.29 -11.98 -9.08
C LYS A 37 -19.24 -12.35 -10.24
N GLY A 38 -18.73 -12.36 -11.47
CA GLY A 38 -19.55 -12.50 -12.68
C GLY A 38 -20.46 -11.28 -12.92
N ILE A 39 -21.47 -11.44 -13.79
CA ILE A 39 -22.42 -10.37 -14.10
C ILE A 39 -23.34 -10.16 -12.88
N LEU A 40 -23.40 -8.94 -12.36
CA LEU A 40 -24.24 -8.55 -11.21
C LEU A 40 -24.03 -9.38 -9.93
N GLY A 41 -22.91 -10.09 -9.78
CA GLY A 41 -22.63 -10.90 -8.58
C GLY A 41 -23.25 -12.29 -8.56
N LEU A 42 -24.01 -12.67 -9.60
CA LEU A 42 -24.85 -13.89 -9.62
C LEU A 42 -24.08 -15.21 -9.57
N SER A 43 -22.76 -15.20 -9.77
CA SER A 43 -21.92 -16.41 -9.79
C SER A 43 -20.92 -16.49 -8.64
N HIS A 44 -20.97 -15.55 -7.69
CA HIS A 44 -20.00 -15.44 -6.61
C HIS A 44 -20.09 -16.63 -5.66
N ASP A 45 -21.28 -16.90 -5.12
CA ASP A 45 -21.51 -17.92 -4.10
C ASP A 45 -21.22 -19.33 -4.62
N GLY A 46 -21.57 -19.61 -5.89
CA GLY A 46 -21.27 -20.89 -6.53
C GLY A 46 -19.76 -21.12 -6.69
N ARG A 47 -19.01 -20.09 -7.08
CA ARG A 47 -17.55 -20.19 -7.24
C ARG A 47 -16.81 -20.30 -5.90
N GLU A 48 -17.30 -19.60 -4.87
CA GLU A 48 -16.78 -19.75 -3.52
C GLU A 48 -17.04 -21.16 -3.00
N ALA A 49 -18.24 -21.71 -3.23
CA ALA A 49 -18.57 -23.08 -2.89
C ALA A 49 -17.64 -24.07 -3.60
N ASP A 50 -17.47 -23.95 -4.92
CA ASP A 50 -16.57 -24.81 -5.71
C ASP A 50 -15.12 -24.76 -5.20
N THR A 51 -14.64 -23.55 -4.86
CA THR A 51 -13.29 -23.34 -4.34
C THR A 51 -13.12 -23.94 -2.94
N SER A 52 -14.17 -23.97 -2.12
CA SER A 52 -14.12 -24.50 -0.74
C SER A 52 -13.84 -26.00 -0.66
N TYR A 53 -14.14 -26.75 -1.72
CA TYR A 53 -13.86 -28.19 -1.81
C TYR A 53 -12.43 -28.49 -2.25
N LEU A 54 -11.70 -27.49 -2.76
CA LEU A 54 -10.33 -27.68 -3.20
C LEU A 54 -9.37 -27.78 -2.02
N GLN A 55 -8.34 -28.61 -2.20
CA GLN A 55 -7.25 -28.67 -1.25
C GLN A 55 -6.38 -27.41 -1.30
N ILE A 56 -5.88 -27.01 -0.13
CA ILE A 56 -4.94 -25.91 0.00
C ILE A 56 -3.64 -26.27 -0.74
N ARG A 57 -3.18 -25.35 -1.60
CA ARG A 57 -1.96 -25.52 -2.38
C ARG A 57 -0.73 -25.13 -1.56
N ILE A 58 -0.14 -26.11 -0.87
CA ILE A 58 1.02 -25.90 0.02
C ILE A 58 2.22 -25.32 -0.74
N ASP A 59 2.46 -25.77 -1.97
CA ASP A 59 3.53 -25.27 -2.82
C ASP A 59 3.39 -23.76 -3.12
N GLU A 60 2.16 -23.29 -3.33
CA GLU A 60 1.84 -21.88 -3.52
C GLU A 60 2.03 -21.05 -2.26
N ILE A 61 1.66 -21.60 -1.10
CA ILE A 61 1.96 -20.97 0.20
C ILE A 61 3.46 -20.80 0.35
N GLU A 62 4.24 -21.86 0.14
CA GLU A 62 5.68 -21.79 0.26
C GLU A 62 6.32 -20.79 -0.72
N LYS A 63 5.86 -20.75 -1.97
CA LYS A 63 6.29 -19.73 -2.95
C LYS A 63 6.01 -18.32 -2.44
N GLY A 64 4.82 -18.10 -1.88
CA GLY A 64 4.43 -16.81 -1.31
C GLY A 64 5.32 -16.41 -0.12
N LEU A 65 5.59 -17.34 0.79
CA LEU A 65 6.47 -17.11 1.95
C LEU A 65 7.90 -16.78 1.53
N ARG A 66 8.48 -17.56 0.60
CA ARG A 66 9.88 -17.40 0.16
C ARG A 66 10.13 -16.06 -0.55
N ASN A 67 9.16 -15.58 -1.33
CA ASN A 67 9.30 -14.36 -2.12
C ASN A 67 8.87 -13.10 -1.36
N ALA A 68 8.44 -13.22 -0.11
CA ALA A 68 7.91 -12.11 0.66
C ALA A 68 8.99 -11.12 1.06
N VAL A 69 8.74 -9.84 0.81
CA VAL A 69 9.59 -8.73 1.27
C VAL A 69 8.79 -7.89 2.25
N SER A 70 9.40 -7.56 3.39
CA SER A 70 8.79 -6.66 4.38
C SER A 70 8.83 -5.22 3.87
N SER A 71 7.87 -4.87 3.03
CA SER A 71 7.76 -3.55 2.42
C SER A 71 6.29 -3.26 2.09
N PRO A 72 5.80 -2.03 2.35
CA PRO A 72 4.47 -1.63 1.93
C PRO A 72 4.34 -1.56 0.40
N HIS A 73 5.43 -1.29 -0.33
CA HIS A 73 5.44 -1.27 -1.79
C HIS A 73 5.33 -2.68 -2.36
N TYR A 74 6.03 -3.65 -1.76
CA TYR A 74 5.85 -5.07 -2.10
C TYR A 74 4.41 -5.52 -1.88
N VAL A 75 3.83 -5.21 -0.72
CA VAL A 75 2.43 -5.54 -0.43
C VAL A 75 1.47 -4.90 -1.44
N LEU A 76 1.69 -3.63 -1.80
CA LEU A 76 0.89 -2.97 -2.84
C LEU A 76 1.03 -3.65 -4.21
N GLN A 77 2.23 -4.10 -4.57
CA GLN A 77 2.47 -4.83 -5.81
C GLN A 77 1.71 -6.16 -5.82
N VAL A 78 1.78 -6.94 -4.74
CA VAL A 78 1.01 -8.18 -4.59
C VAL A 78 -0.49 -7.91 -4.76
N ILE A 79 -1.02 -6.91 -4.05
CA ILE A 79 -2.44 -6.54 -4.14
C ILE A 79 -2.84 -6.14 -5.57
N ARG A 80 -2.00 -5.38 -6.27
CA ARG A 80 -2.25 -4.97 -7.65
C ARG A 80 -2.22 -6.13 -8.63
N ALA A 81 -1.35 -7.11 -8.39
CA ALA A 81 -1.25 -8.33 -9.20
C ALA A 81 -2.46 -9.27 -8.99
N VAL A 82 -3.11 -9.23 -7.82
CA VAL A 82 -4.35 -9.99 -7.61
C VAL A 82 -5.44 -9.47 -8.56
N SER A 83 -5.86 -10.35 -9.48
CA SER A 83 -6.96 -10.15 -10.40
C SER A 83 -8.04 -11.22 -10.20
N PRO A 84 -9.33 -10.88 -10.35
CA PRO A 84 -10.40 -11.84 -10.15
C PRO A 84 -10.35 -12.97 -11.19
N GLN A 85 -10.33 -14.21 -10.71
CA GLN A 85 -10.29 -15.43 -11.51
C GLN A 85 -11.66 -16.10 -11.56
N ARG A 86 -11.89 -16.94 -12.57
CA ARG A 86 -13.13 -17.73 -12.72
C ARG A 86 -12.94 -19.21 -12.44
N ASN A 87 -11.74 -19.74 -12.69
CA ASN A 87 -11.41 -21.14 -12.43
C ASN A 87 -11.12 -21.32 -10.93
N PRO A 88 -11.80 -22.24 -10.22
CA PRO A 88 -11.56 -22.53 -8.81
C PRO A 88 -10.10 -22.80 -8.45
N GLU A 89 -9.35 -23.51 -9.29
CA GLU A 89 -7.93 -23.81 -9.04
C GLU A 89 -7.06 -22.56 -9.09
N ASP A 90 -7.32 -21.65 -10.05
CA ASP A 90 -6.60 -20.38 -10.16
C ASP A 90 -6.93 -19.45 -8.99
N ILE A 91 -8.21 -19.43 -8.57
CA ILE A 91 -8.66 -18.71 -7.37
C ILE A 91 -7.88 -19.22 -6.15
N MET A 92 -7.88 -20.55 -5.93
CA MET A 92 -7.19 -21.18 -4.80
C MET A 92 -5.69 -20.88 -4.83
N SER A 93 -5.04 -21.00 -6.00
CA SER A 93 -3.63 -20.67 -6.18
C SER A 93 -3.31 -19.25 -5.76
N LEU A 94 -4.05 -18.29 -6.34
CA LEU A 94 -3.80 -16.88 -6.18
C LEU A 94 -4.08 -16.44 -4.75
N ALA A 95 -5.14 -17.00 -4.15
CA ALA A 95 -5.47 -16.80 -2.74
C ALA A 95 -4.35 -17.33 -1.83
N CYS A 96 -3.84 -18.53 -2.05
CA CYS A 96 -2.76 -19.14 -1.26
C CYS A 96 -1.48 -18.30 -1.34
N ILE A 97 -0.95 -18.06 -2.55
CA ILE A 97 0.31 -17.34 -2.75
C ILE A 97 0.24 -15.91 -2.23
N SER A 98 -0.84 -15.18 -2.52
CA SER A 98 -0.99 -13.78 -2.12
C SER A 98 -1.19 -13.64 -0.61
N SER A 99 -1.96 -14.55 -0.01
CA SER A 99 -2.18 -14.53 1.44
C SER A 99 -0.89 -14.83 2.20
N ALA A 100 -0.13 -15.81 1.75
CA ALA A 100 1.17 -16.15 2.34
C ALA A 100 2.17 -14.99 2.21
N ALA A 101 2.29 -14.42 1.00
CA ALA A 101 3.19 -13.29 0.74
C ALA A 101 2.87 -12.06 1.62
N ILE A 102 1.59 -11.68 1.71
CA ILE A 102 1.16 -10.53 2.52
C ILE A 102 1.35 -10.83 4.02
N SER A 103 1.02 -12.05 4.46
CA SER A 103 1.20 -12.44 5.87
C SER A 103 2.66 -12.31 6.28
N MET A 104 3.57 -12.91 5.49
CA MET A 104 5.00 -12.86 5.75
C MET A 104 5.55 -11.43 5.66
N ALA A 105 5.10 -10.61 4.71
CA ALA A 105 5.48 -9.20 4.65
C ALA A 105 5.08 -8.42 5.92
N VAL A 106 3.94 -8.75 6.54
CA VAL A 106 3.44 -8.09 7.75
C VAL A 106 4.14 -8.57 9.02
N ILE A 107 4.34 -9.89 9.18
CA ILE A 107 4.87 -10.51 10.41
C ILE A 107 6.38 -10.77 10.38
N SER A 108 7.06 -10.38 9.31
CA SER A 108 8.52 -10.43 9.19
C SER A 108 9.22 -9.46 10.15
N SER A 109 10.56 -9.49 10.14
CA SER A 109 11.46 -8.73 11.00
C SER A 109 10.92 -7.35 11.39
N LYS A 110 11.03 -7.02 12.68
CA LYS A 110 10.75 -5.69 13.21
C LYS A 110 11.88 -4.71 12.93
N TYR A 111 13.07 -5.21 12.59
CA TYR A 111 14.23 -4.39 12.33
C TYR A 111 14.19 -3.82 10.90
N PRO A 112 14.37 -2.51 10.74
CA PRO A 112 14.42 -1.89 9.42
C PRO A 112 15.68 -2.34 8.66
N PRO A 113 15.65 -2.33 7.31
CA PRO A 113 16.86 -2.47 6.51
C PRO A 113 17.90 -1.41 6.87
N GLU A 114 19.19 -1.77 6.87
CA GLU A 114 20.29 -0.90 7.34
C GLU A 114 20.28 0.50 6.73
N LYS A 115 19.99 0.60 5.43
CA LYS A 115 20.01 1.88 4.69
C LYS A 115 18.69 2.66 4.75
N LEU A 116 17.65 2.12 5.39
CA LEU A 116 16.32 2.74 5.38
C LEU A 116 16.34 4.11 6.06
N VAL A 117 16.92 4.19 7.26
CA VAL A 117 16.95 5.42 8.06
C VAL A 117 17.73 6.51 7.32
N GLU A 118 18.92 6.19 6.80
CA GLU A 118 19.74 7.13 6.04
C GLU A 118 19.06 7.63 4.76
N SER A 119 18.39 6.73 4.04
CA SER A 119 17.67 7.07 2.81
C SER A 119 16.46 7.95 3.10
N TYR A 120 15.71 7.64 4.17
CA TYR A 120 14.59 8.45 4.59
C TYR A 120 15.03 9.84 5.08
N ASP A 121 16.08 9.93 5.89
CA ASP A 121 16.61 11.22 6.37
C ASP A 121 17.11 12.10 5.22
N ARG A 122 17.76 11.51 4.23
CA ARG A 122 18.19 12.22 3.03
C ARG A 122 16.98 12.77 2.26
N ALA A 123 15.99 11.93 2.00
CA ALA A 123 14.77 12.33 1.28
C ALA A 123 13.98 13.39 2.06
N LYS A 124 13.87 13.24 3.38
CA LYS A 124 13.22 14.21 4.29
C LYS A 124 13.93 15.56 4.25
N LYS A 125 15.26 15.60 4.37
CA LYS A 125 16.05 16.84 4.25
C LYS A 125 15.83 17.53 2.91
N PHE A 126 15.83 16.77 1.82
CA PHE A 126 15.61 17.32 0.49
C PHE A 126 14.20 17.89 0.31
N TYR A 127 13.17 17.18 0.76
CA TYR A 127 11.80 17.63 0.73
C TYR A 127 11.62 18.95 1.48
N TYR A 128 12.12 19.04 2.72
CA TYR A 128 11.96 20.24 3.56
C TYR A 128 12.87 21.41 3.16
N ARG A 129 14.06 21.16 2.61
CA ARG A 129 14.98 22.23 2.19
C ARG A 129 14.72 22.74 0.78
N ARG A 130 14.13 21.92 -0.09
CA ARG A 130 13.96 22.24 -1.51
C ARG A 130 12.51 22.19 -1.94
N THR A 131 11.87 21.03 -1.88
CA THR A 131 10.56 20.82 -2.50
C THR A 131 9.46 21.66 -1.85
N LEU A 132 9.42 21.70 -0.52
CA LEU A 132 8.42 22.47 0.23
C LEU A 132 8.60 23.99 0.05
N PRO A 133 9.80 24.58 0.22
CA PRO A 133 10.00 26.00 -0.07
C PRO A 133 9.69 26.40 -1.51
N LEU A 134 10.09 25.59 -2.50
CA LEU A 134 9.79 25.87 -3.91
C LEU A 134 8.29 25.84 -4.19
N SER A 135 7.59 24.85 -3.65
CA SER A 135 6.12 24.74 -3.76
C SER A 135 5.40 25.95 -3.18
N ILE A 136 5.77 26.34 -1.95
CA ILE A 136 5.18 27.51 -1.27
C ILE A 136 5.52 28.79 -2.03
N GLY A 137 6.80 28.98 -2.39
CA GLY A 137 7.25 30.16 -3.12
C GLY A 137 6.51 30.33 -4.44
N LEU A 138 6.38 29.26 -5.22
CA LEU A 138 5.63 29.30 -6.48
C LEU A 138 4.14 29.59 -6.26
N ALA A 139 3.51 28.95 -5.27
CA ALA A 139 2.10 29.20 -4.94
C ALA A 139 1.87 30.67 -4.54
N VAL A 140 2.77 31.26 -3.75
CA VAL A 140 2.71 32.68 -3.34
C VAL A 140 2.91 33.60 -4.55
N ILE A 141 3.88 33.33 -5.43
CA ILE A 141 4.10 34.14 -6.64
C ILE A 141 2.85 34.14 -7.53
N ILE A 142 2.25 32.98 -7.76
CA ILE A 142 1.03 32.87 -8.56
C ILE A 142 -0.14 33.56 -7.86
N LEU A 143 -0.25 33.45 -6.54
CA LEU A 143 -1.27 34.16 -5.77
C LEU A 143 -1.12 35.69 -5.93
N LEU A 144 0.09 36.23 -5.82
CA LEU A 144 0.34 37.66 -6.03
C LEU A 144 0.01 38.09 -7.46
N ALA A 145 0.42 37.30 -8.46
CA ALA A 145 0.07 37.57 -9.86
C ALA A 145 -1.45 37.53 -10.10
N SER A 146 -2.16 36.63 -9.41
CA SER A 146 -3.62 36.51 -9.51
C SER A 146 -4.35 37.76 -9.03
N VAL A 147 -3.83 38.43 -8.00
CA VAL A 147 -4.36 39.70 -7.48
C VAL A 147 -4.12 40.83 -8.47
N ILE A 148 -2.90 40.95 -9.02
CA ILE A 148 -2.55 41.99 -10.00
C ILE A 148 -3.42 41.87 -11.26
N LEU A 149 -3.65 40.63 -11.71
CA LEU A 149 -4.41 40.33 -12.92
C LEU A 149 -5.91 40.11 -12.66
N SER A 150 -6.37 40.30 -11.41
CA SER A 150 -7.78 40.14 -10.99
C SER A 150 -8.41 38.81 -11.43
N SER A 151 -7.66 37.71 -11.36
CA SER A 151 -8.09 36.39 -11.83
C SER A 151 -8.13 35.37 -10.70
N PHE A 152 -9.34 35.08 -10.24
CA PHE A 152 -9.58 34.08 -9.21
C PHE A 152 -9.14 32.66 -9.62
N LEU A 153 -9.28 32.30 -10.90
CA LEU A 153 -8.86 31.00 -11.40
C LEU A 153 -7.34 30.77 -11.27
N MET A 154 -6.54 31.83 -11.43
CA MET A 154 -5.09 31.74 -11.22
C MET A 154 -4.74 31.49 -9.75
N ALA A 155 -5.48 32.07 -8.81
CA ALA A 155 -5.28 31.81 -7.39
C ALA A 155 -5.47 30.32 -7.05
N ILE A 156 -6.56 29.72 -7.54
CA ILE A 156 -6.83 28.28 -7.38
C ILE A 156 -5.72 27.46 -8.05
N GLY A 157 -5.36 27.81 -9.29
CA GLY A 157 -4.30 27.13 -10.04
C GLY A 157 -2.95 27.12 -9.30
N GLY A 158 -2.58 28.24 -8.67
CA GLY A 158 -1.34 28.35 -7.88
C GLY A 158 -1.31 27.43 -6.66
N ILE A 159 -2.42 27.36 -5.92
CA ILE A 159 -2.54 26.46 -4.76
C ILE A 159 -2.46 24.99 -5.22
N LEU A 160 -3.19 24.63 -6.28
CA LEU A 160 -3.17 23.27 -6.83
C LEU A 160 -1.80 22.88 -7.35
N LEU A 161 -1.10 23.78 -8.04
CA LEU A 161 0.24 23.54 -8.56
C LEU A 161 1.26 23.36 -7.42
N GLY A 162 1.20 24.22 -6.40
CA GLY A 162 2.01 24.06 -5.18
C GLY A 162 1.78 22.69 -4.54
N PHE A 163 0.52 22.30 -4.35
CA PHE A 163 0.16 20.98 -3.82
C PHE A 163 0.69 19.84 -4.70
N LEU A 164 0.56 19.95 -6.03
CA LEU A 164 1.03 18.95 -6.98
C LEU A 164 2.55 18.77 -6.90
N ILE A 165 3.32 19.86 -6.86
CA ILE A 165 4.79 19.81 -6.72
C ILE A 165 5.19 19.02 -5.47
N GLN A 166 4.52 19.27 -4.34
CA GLN A 166 4.79 18.50 -3.13
C GLN A 166 4.48 17.03 -3.33
N ARG A 167 3.33 16.69 -3.93
CA ARG A 167 2.89 15.30 -4.15
C ARG A 167 3.75 14.54 -5.16
N LEU A 168 4.41 15.24 -6.08
CA LEU A 168 5.32 14.67 -7.06
C LEU A 168 6.73 14.41 -6.51
N ASP A 169 7.02 14.74 -5.25
CA ASP A 169 8.24 14.28 -4.57
C ASP A 169 8.14 12.78 -4.23
N LEU A 170 8.22 11.96 -5.28
CA LEU A 170 8.01 10.52 -5.19
C LEU A 170 9.02 9.87 -4.25
N ASP A 171 10.27 10.33 -4.25
CA ASP A 171 11.32 9.81 -3.37
C ASP A 171 10.96 10.01 -1.90
N TYR A 172 10.55 11.22 -1.50
CA TYR A 172 10.13 11.47 -0.12
C TYR A 172 8.94 10.61 0.28
N TYR A 173 7.89 10.52 -0.54
CA TYR A 173 6.72 9.72 -0.20
C TYR A 173 6.99 8.21 -0.22
N TYR A 174 7.87 7.75 -1.11
CA TYR A 174 8.34 6.36 -1.15
C TYR A 174 9.01 5.99 0.17
N TRP A 175 10.04 6.76 0.57
CA TRP A 175 10.80 6.50 1.79
C TRP A 175 9.99 6.75 3.06
N LYS A 176 9.10 7.75 3.04
CA LYS A 176 8.17 7.98 4.16
C LYS A 176 7.25 6.79 4.40
N MET A 177 6.78 6.14 3.33
CA MET A 177 5.92 4.97 3.46
C MET A 177 6.72 3.77 3.98
N GLU A 178 7.93 3.54 3.47
CA GLU A 178 8.85 2.53 4.00
C GLU A 178 9.18 2.76 5.48
N ALA A 179 9.60 3.98 5.85
CA ALA A 179 9.90 4.35 7.24
C ALA A 179 8.70 4.07 8.17
N ARG A 180 7.49 4.46 7.75
CA ARG A 180 6.26 4.19 8.50
C ARG A 180 5.98 2.70 8.69
N TRP A 181 6.39 1.84 7.74
CA TRP A 181 6.21 0.38 7.84
C TRP A 181 7.03 -0.25 8.97
N TYR A 182 8.01 0.49 9.50
CA TYR A 182 8.85 0.12 10.64
C TYR A 182 8.67 1.08 11.83
N ASP A 183 7.60 1.89 11.85
CA ASP A 183 7.29 2.88 12.89
C ASP A 183 8.36 3.97 13.10
N ILE A 184 9.08 4.33 12.02
CA ILE A 184 10.06 5.42 12.00
C ILE A 184 9.36 6.74 11.65
N LYS A 185 9.70 7.84 12.35
CA LYS A 185 9.03 9.16 12.29
C LYS A 185 9.83 10.25 11.57
#